data_AF-A0A0U1KZB3-F1
#
_entry.id   AF-A0A0U1KZB3-F1
#
_cell.length_a   1.000
_cell.length_b   1.000
_cell.length_c   1.000
_cell.angle_alpha   90.00
_cell.angle_beta   90.00
_cell.angle_gamma   90.00
#
_symmetry.space_group_name_H-M   'P 1'
#
loop_
_entity.id
_entity.type
_entity.pdbx_description
1 polymer ?
#
loop_
_entity_poly.entity_id
_entity_poly.type
_entity_poly.pdbx_seq_one_letter_code
_entity_poly.pdbx_strand_id
1 'polypeptide(L)'
;MGFRRMSENHKLAVDPYLLCFQTPCESADQINGFIDRLLGWSSLSRNKDMHVLVSDKTRIALIDDGDYPEQHNLRAAMRAFNYDAADPETVCRVLQNILDTTPSLEEYLGVEDVLIDETKTKINPNFLCDRLTGKKKRAFIEMLAILSLFRVVIDPENIKAMYVTSATRQDNFCENLDVTVEIELHDCSIVNGKLSQPLPIGLQDQIPFMWSYNGLMQHLGICAIWQEADSAEYAIEAIELSIRELASSGLDESGRRAYRLGNYFLESAKQWGFFNRTDYAMLLVESCARIVLDAPKNPIKPFRVSSTSSEQRVRSDDGALAFRTHLSKSGVGFRLMLWQLPDDTIEFANVGDKDELIIL
;
A
#
# COMPACT_ATOMS: atom_id res chain seq x y z
N MET A 1 20.37 -10.83 -6.06
CA MET A 1 20.37 -9.73 -7.04
C MET A 1 20.31 -8.44 -6.25
N GLY A 2 21.35 -7.60 -6.36
CA GLY A 2 21.39 -6.32 -5.64
C GLY A 2 20.55 -5.30 -6.40
N PHE A 3 19.43 -4.88 -5.80
CA PHE A 3 18.65 -3.74 -6.26
C PHE A 3 19.58 -2.52 -6.32
N ARG A 4 19.78 -1.96 -7.52
CA ARG A 4 20.61 -0.78 -7.77
C ARG A 4 19.72 0.46 -7.70
N ARG A 5 20.09 1.40 -6.83
CA ARG A 5 19.65 2.81 -6.68
C ARG A 5 18.18 3.11 -7.03
N MET A 6 17.30 2.91 -6.04
CA MET A 6 16.07 3.69 -5.92
C MET A 6 16.46 5.10 -5.49
N SER A 7 16.41 6.09 -6.39
CA SER A 7 16.81 7.48 -6.08
C SER A 7 15.74 8.30 -5.36
N GLU A 8 14.81 7.65 -4.65
CA GLU A 8 13.72 8.31 -3.94
C GLU A 8 13.60 7.78 -2.50
N ASN A 9 13.60 8.72 -1.56
CA ASN A 9 13.47 8.45 -0.13
C ASN A 9 12.02 8.11 0.21
N HIS A 10 11.71 6.81 0.35
CA HIS A 10 10.38 6.36 0.75
C HIS A 10 10.16 6.63 2.24
N LYS A 11 9.03 7.22 2.62
CA LYS A 11 8.68 7.45 4.03
C LYS A 11 7.76 6.33 4.49
N LEU A 12 8.02 5.79 5.68
CA LEU A 12 7.35 4.61 6.16
C LEU A 12 6.87 4.73 7.61
N ALA A 13 5.58 4.94 7.83
CA ALA A 13 5.00 4.95 9.16
C ALA A 13 4.76 3.53 9.71
N VAL A 14 5.21 3.29 10.94
CA VAL A 14 5.11 2.00 11.63
C VAL A 14 3.84 1.92 12.46
N ASP A 15 3.05 0.88 12.20
CA ASP A 15 1.87 0.54 12.97
C ASP A 15 2.20 0.07 14.40
N PRO A 16 1.52 0.56 15.46
CA PRO A 16 1.70 0.07 16.83
C PRO A 16 1.59 -1.45 16.97
N TYR A 17 0.73 -2.08 16.18
CA TYR A 17 0.50 -3.53 16.21
C TYR A 17 1.74 -4.35 15.87
N LEU A 18 2.67 -3.78 15.09
CA LEU A 18 3.95 -4.42 14.77
C LEU A 18 4.87 -4.59 15.96
N LEU A 19 4.75 -3.66 16.90
CA LEU A 19 5.62 -3.54 18.06
C LEU A 19 5.06 -4.31 19.26
N CYS A 20 3.80 -4.78 19.15
CA CYS A 20 3.11 -5.54 20.19
C CYS A 20 3.29 -7.05 19.98
N PHE A 21 3.65 -7.76 21.05
CA PHE A 21 3.45 -9.21 21.11
C PHE A 21 1.98 -9.51 21.43
N GLN A 22 1.35 -10.41 20.67
CA GLN A 22 -0.07 -10.70 20.85
C GLN A 22 -0.29 -11.67 22.01
N THR A 23 -1.18 -11.25 22.91
CA THR A 23 -1.64 -12.06 24.03
C THR A 23 -3.17 -12.21 23.97
N PRO A 24 -3.73 -13.40 24.20
CA PRO A 24 -3.03 -14.68 24.43
C PRO A 24 -2.31 -15.18 23.17
N CYS A 25 -1.17 -15.85 23.36
CA CYS A 25 -0.47 -16.55 22.29
C CYS A 25 -1.03 -17.97 22.17
N GLU A 26 -1.43 -18.36 20.96
CA GLU A 26 -2.14 -19.60 20.65
C GLU A 26 -1.24 -20.65 19.97
N SER A 27 -0.07 -20.25 19.44
CA SER A 27 0.83 -21.17 18.74
C SER A 27 2.28 -20.67 18.67
N ALA A 28 3.22 -21.61 18.48
CA ALA A 28 4.62 -21.30 18.16
C ALA A 28 4.77 -20.48 16.87
N ASP A 29 3.88 -20.67 15.90
CA ASP A 29 3.85 -19.89 14.65
C ASP A 29 3.66 -18.38 14.91
N GLN A 30 2.86 -18.00 15.91
CA GLN A 30 2.69 -16.59 16.28
C GLN A 30 3.98 -15.99 16.86
N ILE A 31 4.75 -16.79 17.60
CA ILE A 31 6.07 -16.38 18.12
C ILE A 31 7.05 -16.18 16.96
N ASN A 32 7.16 -17.15 16.06
CA ASN A 32 7.96 -17.05 14.84
C ASN A 32 7.57 -15.81 14.02
N GLY A 33 6.27 -15.65 13.75
CA GLY A 33 5.76 -14.51 13.00
C GLY A 33 6.05 -13.18 13.68
N PHE A 34 6.03 -13.08 15.01
CA PHE A 34 6.47 -11.88 15.71
C PHE A 34 7.96 -11.59 15.51
N ILE A 35 8.82 -12.61 15.65
CA ILE A 35 10.27 -12.46 15.47
C ILE A 35 10.63 -12.08 14.03
N ASP A 36 10.07 -12.79 13.05
CA ASP A 36 10.31 -12.54 11.62
C ASP A 36 9.91 -11.11 11.23
N ARG A 37 8.80 -10.61 11.79
CA ARG A 37 8.39 -9.21 11.63
C ARG A 37 9.47 -8.29 12.14
N LEU A 38 9.89 -8.42 13.40
CA LEU A 38 10.92 -7.55 13.98
C LEU A 38 12.24 -7.58 13.20
N LEU A 39 12.67 -8.74 12.71
CA LEU A 39 13.88 -8.87 11.90
C LEU A 39 13.76 -8.18 10.54
N GLY A 40 12.62 -8.34 9.86
CA GLY A 40 12.32 -7.61 8.62
C GLY A 40 12.37 -6.10 8.85
N TRP A 41 11.80 -5.63 9.96
CA TRP A 41 11.79 -4.21 10.32
C TRP A 41 13.15 -3.66 10.70
N SER A 42 13.93 -4.39 11.49
CA SER A 42 15.31 -4.00 11.78
C SER A 42 16.18 -3.96 10.52
N SER A 43 15.80 -4.67 9.46
CA SER A 43 16.50 -4.60 8.17
C SER A 43 16.08 -3.35 7.39
N LEU A 44 14.79 -3.00 7.40
CA LEU A 44 14.28 -1.78 6.77
C LEU A 44 14.83 -0.50 7.40
N SER A 45 14.90 -0.42 8.73
CA SER A 45 15.40 0.79 9.41
C SER A 45 16.87 1.10 9.12
N ARG A 46 17.63 0.11 8.61
CA ARG A 46 19.03 0.27 8.18
C ARG A 46 19.17 0.63 6.70
N ASN A 47 18.08 0.59 5.93
CA ASN A 47 18.08 0.93 4.51
C ASN A 47 18.14 2.46 4.36
N LYS A 48 19.12 2.96 3.60
CA LYS A 48 19.33 4.40 3.40
C LYS A 48 18.28 5.05 2.50
N ASP A 49 17.61 4.25 1.68
CA ASP A 49 16.59 4.71 0.73
C ASP A 49 15.18 4.71 1.36
N MET A 50 15.08 4.35 2.66
CA MET A 50 13.83 4.32 3.41
C MET A 50 13.94 5.08 4.74
N HIS A 51 12.95 5.92 5.02
CA HIS A 51 12.77 6.60 6.29
C HIS A 51 11.66 5.92 7.06
N VAL A 52 12.03 4.98 7.92
CA VAL A 52 11.09 4.36 8.87
C VAL A 52 10.78 5.39 9.96
N LEU A 53 9.51 5.54 10.31
CA LEU A 53 8.99 6.55 11.24
C LEU A 53 8.09 5.87 12.26
N VAL A 54 8.28 6.14 13.55
CA VAL A 54 7.41 5.64 14.62
C VAL A 54 6.86 6.84 15.37
N SER A 55 5.54 6.90 15.51
CA SER A 55 4.89 7.96 16.29
C SER A 55 5.33 7.94 17.75
N ASP A 56 5.66 9.09 18.32
CA ASP A 56 6.01 9.22 19.73
C ASP A 56 4.83 8.83 20.62
N LYS A 57 3.61 9.17 20.20
CA LYS A 57 2.39 8.76 20.89
C LYS A 57 2.22 7.25 20.90
N THR A 58 2.65 6.58 19.83
CA THR A 58 2.69 5.10 19.79
C THR A 58 3.67 4.55 20.82
N ARG A 59 4.88 5.12 20.92
CA ARG A 59 5.88 4.69 21.93
C ARG A 59 5.34 4.82 23.35
N ILE A 60 4.72 5.95 23.65
CA ILE A 60 4.12 6.22 24.97
C ILE A 60 2.97 5.26 25.23
N ALA A 61 2.08 5.07 24.25
CA ALA A 61 0.93 4.18 24.38
C ALA A 61 1.33 2.72 24.63
N LEU A 62 2.40 2.23 24.00
CA LEU A 62 2.92 0.88 24.23
C LEU A 62 3.39 0.69 25.68
N ILE A 63 4.05 1.69 26.26
CA ILE A 63 4.49 1.65 27.66
C ILE A 63 3.27 1.72 28.60
N ASP A 64 2.37 2.66 28.34
CA ASP A 64 1.22 2.91 29.21
C ASP A 64 0.20 1.76 29.23
N ASP A 65 0.01 1.06 28.11
CA ASP A 65 -0.87 -0.10 28.01
C ASP A 65 -0.18 -1.39 28.51
N GLY A 66 1.11 -1.33 28.86
CA GLY A 66 1.90 -2.47 29.38
C GLY A 66 2.48 -3.39 28.30
N ASP A 67 2.25 -3.07 27.02
CA ASP A 67 2.76 -3.81 25.85
C ASP A 67 4.23 -3.55 25.53
N TYR A 68 4.90 -2.73 26.33
CA TYR A 68 6.33 -2.55 26.23
C TYR A 68 6.99 -2.17 27.58
N PRO A 69 8.08 -2.84 27.99
CA PRO A 69 8.68 -4.04 27.39
C PRO A 69 7.94 -5.35 27.78
N GLU A 70 7.53 -6.15 26.78
CA GLU A 70 6.72 -7.37 26.97
C GLU A 70 7.51 -8.65 27.28
N GLN A 71 8.68 -8.52 27.91
CA GLN A 71 9.60 -9.64 28.12
C GLN A 71 8.97 -10.80 28.90
N HIS A 72 8.10 -10.49 29.87
CA HIS A 72 7.47 -11.47 30.73
C HIS A 72 6.44 -12.33 29.96
N ASN A 73 5.59 -11.69 29.15
CA ASN A 73 4.58 -12.37 28.32
C ASN A 73 5.24 -13.19 27.21
N LEU A 74 6.26 -12.65 26.54
CA LEU A 74 7.02 -13.38 25.52
C LEU A 74 7.71 -14.61 26.11
N ARG A 75 8.36 -14.47 27.28
CA ARG A 75 9.00 -15.58 28.00
C ARG A 75 7.98 -16.65 28.41
N ALA A 76 6.81 -16.24 28.89
CA ALA A 76 5.73 -17.17 29.25
C ALA A 76 5.24 -17.95 28.01
N ALA A 77 5.01 -17.26 26.90
CA ALA A 77 4.58 -17.88 25.64
C ALA A 77 5.64 -18.85 25.07
N MET A 78 6.90 -18.44 25.00
CA MET A 78 7.99 -19.30 24.52
C MET A 78 8.13 -20.58 25.35
N ARG A 79 7.99 -20.49 26.68
CA ARG A 79 7.98 -21.68 27.55
C ARG A 79 6.77 -22.56 27.32
N ALA A 80 5.58 -21.97 27.16
CA ALA A 80 4.35 -22.72 26.95
C ALA A 80 4.38 -23.57 25.66
N PHE A 81 5.06 -23.08 24.62
CA PHE A 81 5.18 -23.78 23.33
C PHE A 81 6.53 -24.48 23.11
N ASN A 82 7.38 -24.60 24.15
CA ASN A 82 8.75 -25.16 24.05
C ASN A 82 9.57 -24.55 22.89
N TYR A 83 9.46 -23.23 22.71
CA TYR A 83 10.14 -22.50 21.65
C TYR A 83 11.59 -22.20 22.04
N ASP A 84 12.56 -22.73 21.29
CA ASP A 84 14.00 -22.65 21.59
C ASP A 84 14.83 -21.93 20.52
N ALA A 85 14.21 -21.49 19.42
CA ALA A 85 14.91 -20.84 18.31
C ALA A 85 15.38 -19.41 18.62
N ALA A 86 14.86 -18.76 19.66
CA ALA A 86 15.28 -17.43 20.12
C ALA A 86 15.05 -17.24 21.62
N ASP A 87 15.83 -16.34 22.24
CA ASP A 87 15.65 -15.94 23.63
C ASP A 87 14.85 -14.61 23.76
N PRO A 88 13.97 -14.46 24.77
CA PRO A 88 13.16 -13.26 24.96
C PRO A 88 13.97 -11.97 25.08
N GLU A 89 15.15 -12.04 25.71
CA GLU A 89 16.05 -10.88 25.92
C GLU A 89 16.56 -10.33 24.59
N THR A 90 16.99 -11.20 23.68
CA THR A 90 17.43 -10.81 22.34
C THR A 90 16.28 -10.22 21.54
N VAL A 91 15.08 -10.78 21.61
CA VAL A 91 13.90 -10.23 20.92
C VAL A 91 13.57 -8.82 21.43
N CYS A 92 13.51 -8.63 22.75
CA CYS A 92 13.28 -7.31 23.34
C CYS A 92 14.39 -6.30 22.99
N ARG A 93 15.65 -6.74 22.91
CA ARG A 93 16.77 -5.88 22.49
C ARG A 93 16.64 -5.44 21.02
N VAL A 94 16.17 -6.33 20.14
CA VAL A 94 15.89 -5.96 18.74
C VAL A 94 14.78 -4.90 18.68
N LEU A 95 13.69 -5.10 19.42
CA LEU A 95 12.58 -4.14 19.51
C LEU A 95 13.06 -2.78 20.05
N GLN A 96 13.81 -2.76 21.16
CA GLN A 96 14.39 -1.53 21.71
C GLN A 96 15.28 -0.83 20.69
N ASN A 97 16.13 -1.58 19.98
CA ASN A 97 16.99 -1.00 18.95
C ASN A 97 16.19 -0.41 17.79
N ILE A 98 15.07 -1.03 17.38
CA ILE A 98 14.16 -0.47 16.38
C ILE A 98 13.61 0.87 16.89
N LEU A 99 13.07 0.91 18.11
CA LEU A 99 12.53 2.13 18.70
C LEU A 99 13.60 3.23 18.79
N ASP A 100 14.78 2.94 19.34
CA ASP A 100 15.84 3.93 19.57
C ASP A 100 16.43 4.51 18.28
N THR A 101 16.49 3.72 17.21
CA THR A 101 17.11 4.15 15.94
C THR A 101 16.13 4.78 14.97
N THR A 102 14.82 4.56 15.17
CA THR A 102 13.80 5.08 14.26
C THR A 102 13.43 6.51 14.67
N PRO A 103 13.41 7.49 13.74
CA PRO A 103 12.97 8.85 14.04
C PRO A 103 11.48 8.95 14.42
N SER A 104 11.14 10.04 15.11
CA SER A 104 9.76 10.41 15.44
C SER A 104 9.00 10.81 14.17
N LEU A 105 7.77 10.29 14.03
CA LEU A 105 6.90 10.64 12.91
C LEU A 105 6.47 12.11 12.97
N GLU A 106 6.11 12.57 14.17
CA GLU A 106 5.67 13.92 14.47
C GLU A 106 6.76 14.93 14.11
N GLU A 107 7.99 14.70 14.59
CA GLU A 107 9.15 15.56 14.32
C GLU A 107 9.49 15.57 12.82
N TYR A 108 9.51 14.39 12.18
CA TYR A 108 9.90 14.27 10.78
C TYR A 108 8.91 14.94 9.82
N LEU A 109 7.61 14.85 10.11
CA LEU A 109 6.56 15.47 9.29
C LEU A 109 6.26 16.92 9.71
N GLY A 110 6.82 17.38 10.83
CA GLY A 110 6.60 18.72 11.36
C GLY A 110 5.19 18.94 11.91
N VAL A 111 4.51 17.89 12.37
CA VAL A 111 3.17 17.92 12.97
C VAL A 111 3.26 17.33 14.38
N GLU A 112 3.29 18.19 15.40
CA GLU A 112 3.52 17.76 16.78
C GLU A 112 2.28 17.12 17.41
N ASP A 113 1.10 17.67 17.10
CA ASP A 113 -0.15 17.23 17.71
C ASP A 113 -1.35 17.50 16.81
N VAL A 114 -2.40 16.72 17.01
CA VAL A 114 -3.68 16.76 16.29
C VAL A 114 -4.82 16.51 17.27
N LEU A 115 -5.87 17.33 17.16
CA LEU A 115 -7.12 17.16 17.88
C LEU A 115 -8.21 16.73 16.90
N ILE A 116 -8.68 15.49 17.05
CA ILE A 116 -9.67 14.87 16.16
C ILE A 116 -11.05 14.78 16.82
N ASP A 117 -12.11 14.87 16.03
CA ASP A 117 -13.46 14.46 16.46
C ASP A 117 -13.63 12.95 16.26
N GLU A 118 -13.59 12.20 17.36
CA GLU A 118 -13.75 10.75 17.35
C GLU A 118 -15.10 10.30 16.77
N THR A 119 -16.17 11.11 16.91
CA THR A 119 -17.51 10.75 16.43
C THR A 119 -17.67 10.87 14.92
N LYS A 120 -16.80 11.68 14.29
CA LYS A 120 -16.76 11.89 12.84
C LYS A 120 -15.58 11.20 12.17
N THR A 121 -14.74 10.52 12.94
CA THR A 121 -13.61 9.76 12.42
C THR A 121 -14.05 8.37 11.99
N LYS A 122 -13.73 7.99 10.75
CA LYS A 122 -13.98 6.66 10.21
C LYS A 122 -12.72 6.14 9.52
N ILE A 123 -12.36 4.90 9.86
CA ILE A 123 -11.25 4.18 9.25
C ILE A 123 -11.81 2.89 8.68
N ASN A 124 -11.57 2.65 7.40
CA ASN A 124 -11.99 1.45 6.69
C ASN A 124 -10.77 0.75 6.08
N PRO A 125 -10.54 -0.54 6.37
CA PRO A 125 -11.41 -1.41 7.16
C PRO A 125 -11.24 -1.21 8.67
N ASN A 126 -12.35 -1.30 9.40
CA ASN A 126 -12.42 -0.99 10.83
C ASN A 126 -11.62 -1.95 11.72
N PHE A 127 -11.37 -3.18 11.26
CA PHE A 127 -10.61 -4.17 12.04
C PHE A 127 -9.19 -3.71 12.38
N LEU A 128 -8.61 -2.79 11.60
CA LEU A 128 -7.31 -2.18 11.88
C LEU A 128 -7.31 -1.41 13.20
N CYS A 129 -8.44 -0.79 13.53
CA CYS A 129 -8.66 -0.11 14.78
C CYS A 129 -9.11 -1.07 15.88
N ASP A 130 -9.87 -2.11 15.54
CA ASP A 130 -10.44 -3.04 16.53
C ASP A 130 -9.42 -4.03 17.09
N ARG A 131 -8.32 -4.30 16.37
CA ARG A 131 -7.20 -5.10 16.87
C ARG A 131 -6.33 -4.37 17.91
N LEU A 132 -6.49 -3.06 18.05
CA LEU A 132 -5.80 -2.24 19.02
C LEU A 132 -6.78 -1.85 20.13
N THR A 133 -6.28 -1.80 21.36
CA THR A 133 -7.04 -1.42 22.55
C THR A 133 -6.40 -0.21 23.22
N GLY A 134 -7.12 0.40 24.15
CA GLY A 134 -6.55 1.41 25.06
C GLY A 134 -5.94 2.61 24.33
N LYS A 135 -4.77 3.04 24.82
CA LYS A 135 -4.05 4.20 24.28
C LYS A 135 -3.43 3.89 22.93
N LYS A 136 -3.08 2.63 22.63
CA LYS A 136 -2.53 2.24 21.32
C LYS A 136 -3.52 2.50 20.19
N LYS A 137 -4.81 2.21 20.41
CA LYS A 137 -5.86 2.49 19.42
C LYS A 137 -5.92 3.98 19.11
N ARG A 138 -5.90 4.83 20.13
CA ARG A 138 -5.90 6.28 19.97
C ARG A 138 -4.65 6.79 19.26
N ALA A 139 -3.47 6.32 19.67
CA ALA A 139 -2.20 6.69 19.04
C ALA A 139 -2.17 6.30 17.54
N PHE A 140 -2.72 5.14 17.18
CA PHE A 140 -2.86 4.73 15.79
C PHE A 140 -3.74 5.68 14.97
N ILE A 141 -4.89 6.07 15.50
CA ILE A 141 -5.81 7.00 14.82
C ILE A 141 -5.16 8.38 14.66
N GLU A 142 -4.49 8.88 15.69
CA GLU A 142 -3.79 10.16 15.63
C GLU A 142 -2.62 10.13 14.65
N MET A 143 -1.88 9.01 14.56
CA MET A 143 -0.85 8.79 13.55
C MET A 143 -1.44 8.84 12.13
N LEU A 144 -2.58 8.18 11.89
CA LEU A 144 -3.29 8.26 10.60
C LEU A 144 -3.72 9.69 10.28
N ALA A 145 -4.21 10.44 11.29
CA ALA A 145 -4.60 11.83 11.12
C ALA A 145 -3.42 12.73 10.70
N ILE A 146 -2.26 12.58 11.36
CA ILE A 146 -1.04 13.34 11.05
C ILE A 146 -0.60 13.09 9.60
N LEU A 147 -0.59 11.83 9.19
CA LEU A 147 -0.17 11.44 7.85
C LEU A 147 -1.17 11.91 6.79
N SER A 148 -2.48 11.80 7.03
CA SER A 148 -3.50 12.36 6.13
C SER A 148 -3.41 13.88 6.04
N LEU A 149 -3.18 14.57 7.16
CA LEU A 149 -2.97 16.01 7.17
C LEU A 149 -1.75 16.38 6.32
N PHE A 150 -0.65 15.65 6.50
CA PHE A 150 0.58 15.86 5.72
C PHE A 150 0.32 15.65 4.22
N ARG A 151 -0.30 14.54 3.84
CA ARG A 151 -0.53 14.15 2.44
C ARG A 151 -1.59 14.98 1.72
N VAL A 152 -2.60 15.48 2.43
CA VAL A 152 -3.73 16.19 1.81
C VAL A 152 -3.54 17.71 1.84
N VAL A 153 -2.86 18.23 2.87
CA VAL A 153 -2.84 19.68 3.16
C VAL A 153 -1.45 20.28 3.13
N ILE A 154 -0.46 19.62 3.75
CA ILE A 154 0.88 20.21 3.95
C ILE A 154 1.76 20.01 2.71
N ASP A 155 1.88 18.77 2.23
CA ASP A 155 2.75 18.41 1.11
C ASP A 155 2.07 17.38 0.17
N PRO A 156 1.01 17.81 -0.56
CA PRO A 156 0.27 16.94 -1.46
C PRO A 156 1.02 16.60 -2.75
N GLU A 157 2.18 17.19 -3.01
CA GLU A 157 2.99 16.84 -4.19
C GLU A 157 3.99 15.72 -3.87
N ASN A 158 4.25 15.46 -2.58
CA ASN A 158 5.24 14.49 -2.11
C ASN A 158 4.55 13.25 -1.51
N ILE A 159 3.53 12.75 -2.23
CA ILE A 159 2.67 11.57 -1.92
C ILE A 159 3.47 10.25 -2.02
N LYS A 160 4.58 10.14 -1.29
CA LYS A 160 5.42 8.92 -1.23
C LYS A 160 5.63 8.45 0.20
N ALA A 161 4.71 8.81 1.09
CA ALA A 161 4.59 8.22 2.41
C ALA A 161 3.73 6.95 2.30
N MET A 162 4.39 5.81 2.32
CA MET A 162 3.76 4.49 2.36
C MET A 162 3.55 4.08 3.81
N TYR A 163 2.52 3.29 4.05
CA TYR A 163 2.33 2.63 5.34
C TYR A 163 2.70 1.17 5.19
N VAL A 164 3.44 0.66 6.16
CA VAL A 164 3.70 -0.76 6.28
C VAL A 164 3.40 -1.11 7.73
N THR A 165 2.54 -2.11 7.85
CA THR A 165 2.10 -2.69 9.10
C THR A 165 2.47 -4.17 9.09
N SER A 166 1.97 -4.90 10.08
CA SER A 166 1.71 -6.33 9.96
C SER A 166 0.26 -6.64 10.24
N ALA A 167 -0.30 -7.61 9.49
CA ALA A 167 -1.50 -8.31 9.89
C ALA A 167 -1.16 -9.42 10.87
N THR A 168 -2.06 -9.62 11.84
CA THR A 168 -2.36 -10.96 12.31
C THR A 168 -2.99 -11.77 11.20
N ARG A 169 -2.57 -13.03 11.14
CA ARG A 169 -3.17 -14.14 10.42
C ARG A 169 -4.71 -14.14 10.56
N GLN A 170 -5.39 -13.53 9.61
CA GLN A 170 -6.73 -13.97 9.20
C GLN A 170 -6.62 -14.21 7.70
N ASP A 171 -6.59 -15.49 7.37
CA ASP A 171 -6.55 -16.00 6.01
C ASP A 171 -7.64 -15.30 5.18
N ASN A 172 -7.26 -14.73 4.02
CA ASN A 172 -8.09 -14.06 2.99
C ASN A 172 -8.02 -12.53 2.84
N PHE A 173 -7.08 -11.81 3.46
CA PHE A 173 -6.85 -10.40 3.10
C PHE A 173 -5.82 -10.26 1.97
N CYS A 174 -6.16 -9.47 0.95
CA CYS A 174 -5.26 -9.11 -0.15
C CYS A 174 -3.99 -8.44 0.41
N GLU A 175 -2.79 -8.79 -0.08
CA GLU A 175 -1.52 -8.25 0.46
C GLU A 175 -1.37 -6.72 0.27
N ASN A 176 -2.22 -6.13 -0.58
CA ASN A 176 -2.36 -4.70 -0.80
C ASN A 176 -3.76 -4.24 -0.37
N LEU A 177 -3.84 -3.62 0.80
CA LEU A 177 -5.07 -3.00 1.30
C LEU A 177 -4.92 -1.48 1.21
N ASP A 178 -5.89 -0.80 0.62
CA ASP A 178 -5.99 0.66 0.76
C ASP A 178 -6.84 0.98 1.98
N VAL A 179 -6.27 1.67 2.96
CA VAL A 179 -7.00 2.15 4.13
C VAL A 179 -7.62 3.49 3.78
N THR A 180 -8.95 3.54 3.83
CA THR A 180 -9.69 4.80 3.67
C THR A 180 -9.84 5.46 5.02
N VAL A 181 -9.42 6.72 5.09
CA VAL A 181 -9.42 7.53 6.30
C VAL A 181 -10.31 8.75 6.06
N GLU A 182 -11.33 8.91 6.88
CA GLU A 182 -12.18 10.09 6.96
C GLU A 182 -12.07 10.67 8.38
N ILE A 183 -11.49 11.86 8.53
CA ILE A 183 -11.21 12.47 9.84
C ILE A 183 -11.68 13.92 9.84
N GLU A 184 -12.34 14.38 10.91
CA GLU A 184 -12.55 15.80 11.16
C GLU A 184 -11.52 16.29 12.20
N LEU A 185 -10.60 17.12 11.75
CA LEU A 185 -9.55 17.71 12.56
C LEU A 185 -10.02 19.08 13.09
N HIS A 186 -10.05 19.25 14.40
CA HIS A 186 -10.46 20.47 15.10
C HIS A 186 -9.28 21.39 15.41
N ASP A 187 -8.10 20.82 15.66
CA ASP A 187 -6.89 21.57 15.96
C ASP A 187 -5.63 20.78 15.57
N CYS A 188 -4.52 21.48 15.35
CA CYS A 188 -3.21 20.85 15.16
C CYS A 188 -2.05 21.80 15.47
N SER A 189 -0.94 21.24 15.95
CA SER A 189 0.34 21.96 16.10
C SER A 189 1.29 21.58 14.97
N ILE A 190 1.78 22.58 14.23
CA ILE A 190 2.72 22.42 13.11
C ILE A 190 3.98 23.22 13.43
N VAL A 191 5.15 22.56 13.42
CA VAL A 191 6.42 23.14 13.86
C VAL A 191 6.84 24.33 13.00
N ASN A 192 6.65 24.22 11.67
CA ASN A 192 7.16 25.19 10.70
C ASN A 192 6.13 25.51 9.61
N GLY A 193 4.97 26.03 9.98
CA GLY A 193 3.97 26.41 8.99
C GLY A 193 2.68 26.94 9.57
N LYS A 194 1.74 27.21 8.68
CA LYS A 194 0.34 27.43 9.01
C LYS A 194 -0.50 26.62 8.04
N LEU A 195 -1.64 26.12 8.52
CA LEU A 195 -2.64 25.54 7.64
C LEU A 195 -3.08 26.57 6.61
N SER A 196 -3.19 26.14 5.37
CA SER A 196 -3.79 26.93 4.28
C SER A 196 -5.32 27.03 4.41
N GLN A 197 -5.92 26.16 5.21
CA GLN A 197 -7.37 26.03 5.38
C GLN A 197 -7.79 26.29 6.84
N PRO A 198 -8.99 26.87 7.06
CA PRO A 198 -9.50 27.08 8.42
C PRO A 198 -9.94 25.75 9.06
N LEU A 199 -9.87 25.71 10.39
CA LEU A 199 -10.37 24.60 11.20
C LEU A 199 -11.87 24.82 11.56
N PRO A 200 -12.65 23.73 11.75
CA PRO A 200 -12.27 22.34 11.56
C PRO A 200 -12.11 21.98 10.08
N ILE A 201 -11.22 21.03 9.77
CA ILE A 201 -10.98 20.52 8.41
C ILE A 201 -11.36 19.04 8.31
N GLY A 202 -12.13 18.71 7.27
CA GLY A 202 -12.42 17.34 6.89
C GLY A 202 -11.30 16.78 6.00
N LEU A 203 -10.61 15.74 6.48
CA LEU A 203 -9.59 15.01 5.75
C LEU A 203 -10.21 13.74 5.18
N GLN A 204 -10.05 13.52 3.88
CA GLN A 204 -10.38 12.27 3.22
C GLN A 204 -9.15 11.78 2.47
N ASP A 205 -8.65 10.60 2.85
CA ASP A 205 -7.41 10.05 2.31
C ASP A 205 -7.54 8.55 2.04
N GLN A 206 -6.73 8.07 1.09
CA GLN A 206 -6.53 6.65 0.81
C GLN A 206 -5.06 6.33 0.96
N ILE A 207 -4.81 5.36 1.83
CA ILE A 207 -3.49 5.10 2.37
C ILE A 207 -3.06 3.69 2.00
N PRO A 208 -2.03 3.52 1.17
CA PRO A 208 -1.51 2.20 0.81
C PRO A 208 -0.94 1.50 2.04
N PHE A 209 -1.38 0.28 2.29
CA PHE A 209 -1.06 -0.47 3.50
C PHE A 209 -0.51 -1.85 3.15
N MET A 210 0.73 -2.10 3.57
CA MET A 210 1.46 -3.35 3.34
C MET A 210 1.48 -4.22 4.58
N TRP A 211 1.27 -5.54 4.45
CA TRP A 211 1.18 -6.47 5.59
C TRP A 211 2.48 -7.13 6.00
N SER A 212 3.50 -7.07 5.16
CA SER A 212 4.76 -7.74 5.43
C SER A 212 5.94 -7.01 4.80
N TYR A 213 7.13 -7.25 5.37
CA TYR A 213 8.39 -6.83 4.78
C TYR A 213 8.52 -7.33 3.33
N ASN A 214 8.16 -8.60 3.08
CA ASN A 214 8.26 -9.19 1.76
C ASN A 214 7.31 -8.52 0.77
N GLY A 215 6.06 -8.26 1.17
CA GLY A 215 5.08 -7.53 0.34
C GLY A 215 5.57 -6.14 0.00
N LEU A 216 6.10 -5.39 0.98
CA LEU A 216 6.72 -4.09 0.73
C LEU A 216 7.90 -4.19 -0.25
N MET A 217 8.83 -5.13 -0.04
CA MET A 217 10.00 -5.28 -0.90
C MET A 217 9.63 -5.68 -2.32
N GLN A 218 8.61 -6.53 -2.48
CA GLN A 218 8.07 -6.90 -3.79
C GLN A 218 7.39 -5.70 -4.45
N HIS A 219 6.57 -4.94 -3.72
CA HIS A 219 5.95 -3.71 -4.20
C HIS A 219 6.99 -2.70 -4.69
N LEU A 220 8.04 -2.45 -3.90
CA LEU A 220 9.17 -1.61 -4.29
C LEU A 220 9.89 -2.19 -5.52
N GLY A 221 10.04 -3.51 -5.60
CA GLY A 221 10.61 -4.20 -6.75
C GLY A 221 9.80 -4.00 -8.05
N ILE A 222 8.47 -4.14 -7.98
CA ILE A 222 7.55 -3.90 -9.09
C ILE A 222 7.69 -2.45 -9.57
N CYS A 223 7.71 -1.49 -8.64
CA CYS A 223 7.87 -0.08 -8.96
C CYS A 223 9.19 0.20 -9.67
N ALA A 224 10.30 -0.35 -9.16
CA ALA A 224 11.61 -0.17 -9.77
C ALA A 224 11.66 -0.74 -11.20
N ILE A 225 11.16 -1.96 -11.41
CA ILE A 225 11.13 -2.59 -12.74
C ILE A 225 10.26 -1.78 -13.69
N TRP A 226 9.11 -1.30 -13.24
CA TRP A 226 8.21 -0.49 -14.06
C TRP A 226 8.82 0.87 -14.44
N GLN A 227 9.42 1.58 -13.49
CA GLN A 227 10.04 2.88 -13.73
C GLN A 227 11.20 2.78 -14.74
N GLU A 228 11.90 1.66 -14.76
CA GLU A 228 12.99 1.38 -15.70
C GLU A 228 12.51 0.76 -17.03
N ALA A 229 11.19 0.53 -17.23
CA ALA A 229 10.66 -0.12 -18.42
C ALA A 229 10.80 0.74 -19.69
N ASP A 230 11.92 0.59 -20.38
CA ASP A 230 12.17 1.15 -21.71
C ASP A 230 11.57 0.29 -22.84
N SER A 231 11.15 -0.93 -22.51
CA SER A 231 10.72 -1.98 -23.42
C SER A 231 9.54 -2.78 -22.86
N ALA A 232 8.83 -3.50 -23.74
CA ALA A 232 7.64 -4.26 -23.36
C ALA A 232 7.96 -5.39 -22.38
N GLU A 233 9.17 -5.94 -22.47
CA GLU A 233 9.66 -7.04 -21.64
C GLU A 233 9.68 -6.67 -20.16
N TYR A 234 10.25 -5.51 -19.78
CA TYR A 234 10.27 -5.06 -18.39
C TYR A 234 8.87 -4.72 -17.86
N ALA A 235 8.02 -4.12 -18.69
CA ALA A 235 6.65 -3.85 -18.29
C ALA A 235 5.84 -5.14 -18.08
N ILE A 236 6.06 -6.16 -18.91
CA ILE A 236 5.51 -7.50 -18.71
C ILE A 236 6.04 -8.10 -17.41
N GLU A 237 7.34 -7.99 -17.13
CA GLU A 237 7.94 -8.50 -15.89
C GLU A 237 7.32 -7.87 -14.62
N ALA A 238 7.09 -6.55 -14.64
CA ALA A 238 6.40 -5.86 -13.54
C ALA A 238 4.96 -6.37 -13.35
N ILE A 239 4.21 -6.56 -14.45
CA ILE A 239 2.86 -7.13 -14.41
C ILE A 239 2.88 -8.58 -13.91
N GLU A 240 3.82 -9.41 -14.35
CA GLU A 240 3.99 -10.80 -13.92
C GLU A 240 4.38 -10.93 -12.43
N LEU A 241 5.17 -9.98 -11.92
CA LEU A 241 5.43 -9.89 -10.48
C LEU A 241 4.15 -9.55 -9.71
N SER A 242 3.36 -8.59 -10.20
CA SER A 242 2.08 -8.24 -9.57
C SER A 242 1.05 -9.38 -9.67
N ILE A 243 1.03 -10.16 -10.75
CA ILE A 243 0.20 -11.37 -10.88
C ILE A 243 0.56 -12.37 -9.78
N ARG A 244 1.87 -12.67 -9.60
CA ARG A 244 2.34 -13.60 -8.57
C ARG A 244 2.01 -13.13 -7.15
N GLU A 245 2.08 -11.83 -6.91
CA GLU A 245 1.71 -11.22 -5.63
C GLU A 245 0.20 -11.37 -5.33
N LEU A 246 -0.65 -11.12 -6.32
CA LEU A 246 -2.09 -11.30 -6.18
C LEU A 246 -2.44 -12.79 -5.97
N ALA A 247 -1.73 -13.70 -6.65
CA ALA A 247 -1.88 -15.13 -6.46
C ALA A 247 -1.44 -15.58 -5.06
N SER A 248 -0.28 -15.10 -4.55
CA SER A 248 0.17 -15.39 -3.18
C SER A 248 -0.78 -14.83 -2.12
N SER A 249 -1.47 -13.73 -2.45
CA SER A 249 -2.54 -13.15 -1.64
C SER A 249 -3.86 -13.94 -1.65
N GLY A 250 -3.94 -15.05 -2.38
CA GLY A 250 -5.12 -15.92 -2.45
C GLY A 250 -6.11 -15.59 -3.57
N LEU A 251 -5.72 -14.74 -4.53
CA LEU A 251 -6.51 -14.56 -5.75
C LEU A 251 -6.37 -15.82 -6.64
N ASP A 252 -7.48 -16.30 -7.19
CA ASP A 252 -7.48 -17.50 -8.01
C ASP A 252 -6.76 -17.27 -9.36
N GLU A 253 -5.82 -18.15 -9.69
CA GLU A 253 -5.11 -18.14 -10.97
C GLU A 253 -5.76 -19.03 -12.04
N SER A 254 -6.81 -19.79 -11.70
CA SER A 254 -7.43 -20.73 -12.65
C SER A 254 -8.03 -20.04 -13.87
N GLY A 255 -8.45 -18.78 -13.73
CA GLY A 255 -8.97 -17.91 -14.79
C GLY A 255 -7.92 -17.08 -15.53
N ARG A 256 -6.62 -17.35 -15.34
CA ARG A 256 -5.54 -16.56 -15.93
C ARG A 256 -5.59 -16.61 -17.46
N ARG A 257 -5.72 -15.45 -18.09
CA ARG A 257 -5.69 -15.27 -19.55
C ARG A 257 -4.29 -14.95 -20.06
N ALA A 258 -4.01 -15.34 -21.30
CA ALA A 258 -2.82 -14.87 -22.00
C ALA A 258 -2.93 -13.35 -22.24
N TYR A 259 -1.81 -12.64 -22.23
CA TYR A 259 -1.81 -11.22 -22.55
C TYR A 259 -0.56 -10.76 -23.28
N ARG A 260 -0.68 -9.60 -23.94
CA ARG A 260 0.43 -8.85 -24.55
C ARG A 260 0.23 -7.34 -24.38
N LEU A 261 1.30 -6.58 -24.58
CA LEU A 261 1.24 -5.12 -24.62
C LEU A 261 1.14 -4.67 -26.08
N GLY A 262 0.19 -3.78 -26.37
CA GLY A 262 0.09 -3.10 -27.65
C GLY A 262 1.24 -2.11 -27.82
N ASN A 263 1.57 -1.80 -29.08
CA ASN A 263 2.73 -0.96 -29.42
C ASN A 263 2.71 0.44 -28.78
N TYR A 264 1.51 0.98 -28.50
CA TYR A 264 1.32 2.32 -27.95
C TYR A 264 1.17 2.34 -26.42
N PHE A 265 1.18 1.17 -25.78
CA PHE A 265 0.88 1.07 -24.36
C PHE A 265 1.88 1.83 -23.50
N LEU A 266 3.18 1.58 -23.69
CA LEU A 266 4.22 2.25 -22.89
C LEU A 266 4.35 3.73 -23.21
N GLU A 267 4.18 4.12 -24.48
CA GLU A 267 4.20 5.53 -24.88
C GLU A 267 3.09 6.31 -24.17
N SER A 268 1.86 5.80 -24.21
CA SER A 268 0.73 6.41 -23.53
C SER A 268 0.90 6.43 -21.99
N ALA A 269 1.44 5.36 -21.40
CA ALA A 269 1.75 5.32 -19.98
C ALA A 269 2.77 6.41 -19.58
N LYS A 270 3.83 6.61 -20.38
CA LYS A 270 4.81 7.69 -20.16
C LYS A 270 4.17 9.07 -20.28
N GLN A 271 3.38 9.30 -21.33
CA GLN A 271 2.68 10.56 -21.56
C GLN A 271 1.80 10.96 -20.37
N TRP A 272 1.09 10.00 -19.78
CA TRP A 272 0.17 10.23 -18.66
C TRP A 272 0.83 10.11 -17.27
N GLY A 273 2.15 10.04 -17.20
CA GLY A 273 2.90 10.11 -15.95
C GLY A 273 2.93 8.80 -15.16
N PHE A 274 2.48 7.67 -15.72
CA PHE A 274 2.53 6.36 -15.08
C PHE A 274 3.96 5.84 -14.85
N PHE A 275 4.98 6.47 -15.42
CA PHE A 275 6.39 6.18 -15.15
C PHE A 275 7.01 7.05 -14.05
N ASN A 276 6.46 8.24 -13.81
CA ASN A 276 7.06 9.22 -12.91
C ASN A 276 6.41 9.21 -11.52
N ARG A 277 5.28 8.52 -11.38
CA ARG A 277 4.44 8.49 -10.20
C ARG A 277 4.18 7.04 -9.78
N THR A 278 4.72 6.66 -8.62
CA THR A 278 4.61 5.33 -8.05
C THR A 278 3.15 4.91 -7.84
N ASP A 279 2.29 5.82 -7.39
CA ASP A 279 0.86 5.57 -7.20
C ASP A 279 0.15 5.27 -8.53
N TYR A 280 0.51 5.97 -9.61
CA TYR A 280 -0.05 5.72 -10.94
C TYR A 280 0.50 4.42 -11.53
N ALA A 281 1.82 4.21 -11.45
CA ALA A 281 2.48 2.99 -11.88
C ALA A 281 1.78 1.75 -11.30
N MET A 282 1.63 1.71 -9.98
CA MET A 282 1.00 0.58 -9.28
C MET A 282 -0.47 0.43 -9.65
N LEU A 283 -1.21 1.54 -9.76
CA LEU A 283 -2.60 1.50 -10.20
C LEU A 283 -2.75 0.81 -11.57
N LEU A 284 -1.86 1.12 -12.53
CA LEU A 284 -1.90 0.53 -13.87
C LEU A 284 -1.43 -0.93 -13.86
N VAL A 285 -0.27 -1.21 -13.26
CA VAL A 285 0.32 -2.56 -13.18
C VAL A 285 -0.65 -3.54 -12.49
N GLU A 286 -1.17 -3.17 -11.31
CA GLU A 286 -2.12 -4.00 -10.58
C GLU A 286 -3.43 -4.18 -11.36
N SER A 287 -3.91 -3.13 -12.05
CA SER A 287 -5.12 -3.24 -12.88
C SER A 287 -4.92 -4.22 -14.03
N CYS A 288 -3.77 -4.18 -14.71
CA CYS A 288 -3.41 -5.16 -15.73
C CYS A 288 -3.37 -6.57 -15.15
N ALA A 289 -2.67 -6.79 -14.04
CA ALA A 289 -2.57 -8.08 -13.38
C ALA A 289 -3.94 -8.65 -12.98
N ARG A 290 -4.81 -7.83 -12.39
CA ARG A 290 -6.18 -8.23 -12.01
C ARG A 290 -7.07 -8.56 -13.20
N ILE A 291 -6.94 -7.84 -14.31
CA ILE A 291 -7.71 -8.15 -15.54
C ILE A 291 -7.27 -9.50 -16.12
N VAL A 292 -5.95 -9.76 -16.11
CA VAL A 292 -5.38 -11.04 -16.53
C VAL A 292 -5.88 -12.20 -15.67
N LEU A 293 -6.03 -11.97 -14.36
CA LEU A 293 -6.57 -12.94 -13.39
C LEU A 293 -8.11 -12.96 -13.30
N ASP A 294 -8.80 -12.29 -14.23
CA ASP A 294 -10.27 -12.18 -14.27
C ASP A 294 -10.93 -11.65 -12.98
N ALA A 295 -10.22 -10.81 -12.23
CA ALA A 295 -10.70 -10.16 -11.00
C ALA A 295 -10.56 -8.63 -11.04
N PRO A 296 -11.08 -7.93 -12.07
CA PRO A 296 -10.88 -6.49 -12.23
C PRO A 296 -11.54 -5.67 -11.11
N LYS A 297 -10.82 -4.67 -10.56
CA LYS A 297 -11.36 -3.73 -9.56
C LYS A 297 -12.55 -2.91 -10.08
N ASN A 298 -12.58 -2.63 -11.38
CA ASN A 298 -13.62 -1.84 -12.05
C ASN A 298 -14.20 -2.63 -13.23
N PRO A 299 -15.51 -2.49 -13.54
CA PRO A 299 -16.13 -3.22 -14.64
C PRO A 299 -15.46 -2.92 -15.99
N ILE A 300 -15.06 -3.98 -16.70
CA ILE A 300 -14.61 -3.91 -18.09
C ILE A 300 -15.85 -3.78 -18.98
N LYS A 301 -15.91 -2.71 -19.77
CA LYS A 301 -17.08 -2.39 -20.62
C LYS A 301 -16.68 -2.36 -22.09
N PRO A 302 -17.55 -2.81 -23.01
CA PRO A 302 -17.34 -2.63 -24.43
C PRO A 302 -17.07 -1.16 -24.78
N PHE A 303 -16.05 -0.93 -25.62
CA PHE A 303 -15.79 0.37 -26.21
C PHE A 303 -16.48 0.45 -27.57
N ARG A 304 -17.46 1.35 -27.67
CA ARG A 304 -18.37 1.43 -28.80
C ARG A 304 -17.85 2.37 -29.89
N VAL A 305 -18.35 2.19 -31.12
CA VAL A 305 -17.97 3.02 -32.27
C VAL A 305 -18.25 4.51 -32.01
N SER A 306 -19.36 4.81 -31.33
CA SER A 306 -19.71 6.14 -30.87
C SER A 306 -20.47 6.07 -29.53
N SER A 307 -20.66 7.23 -28.89
CA SER A 307 -21.45 7.34 -27.65
C SER A 307 -22.92 6.94 -27.80
N THR A 308 -23.45 7.00 -29.02
CA THR A 308 -24.86 6.71 -29.34
C THR A 308 -25.07 5.32 -29.94
N SER A 309 -24.00 4.65 -30.39
CA SER A 309 -24.10 3.31 -30.98
C SER A 309 -24.21 2.24 -29.90
N SER A 310 -24.86 1.11 -30.24
CA SER A 310 -24.76 -0.15 -29.49
C SER A 310 -23.63 -1.04 -29.99
N GLU A 311 -23.06 -0.75 -31.16
CA GLU A 311 -22.01 -1.53 -31.81
C GLU A 311 -20.67 -1.32 -31.11
N GLN A 312 -20.05 -2.43 -30.73
CA GLN A 312 -18.68 -2.45 -30.20
C GLN A 312 -17.70 -2.23 -31.34
N ARG A 313 -16.61 -1.52 -31.06
CA ARG A 313 -15.53 -1.34 -32.03
C ARG A 313 -14.79 -2.68 -32.20
N VAL A 314 -14.55 -3.04 -33.45
CA VAL A 314 -13.84 -4.25 -33.86
C VAL A 314 -12.62 -3.84 -34.68
N ARG A 315 -11.44 -4.39 -34.39
CA ARG A 315 -10.23 -4.16 -35.19
C ARG A 315 -10.34 -4.91 -36.52
N SER A 316 -10.18 -4.21 -37.63
CA SER A 316 -10.40 -4.76 -38.98
C SER A 316 -9.49 -5.94 -39.32
N ASP A 317 -8.28 -5.92 -38.78
CA ASP A 317 -7.20 -6.79 -39.24
C ASP A 317 -7.30 -8.20 -38.67
N ASP A 318 -7.78 -8.33 -37.44
CA ASP A 318 -7.84 -9.61 -36.70
C ASP A 318 -9.17 -9.85 -35.98
N GLY A 319 -10.15 -8.94 -36.10
CA GLY A 319 -11.45 -9.09 -35.47
C GLY A 319 -11.45 -8.86 -33.96
N ALA A 320 -10.37 -8.31 -33.38
CA ALA A 320 -10.30 -8.08 -31.93
C ALA A 320 -11.37 -7.10 -31.46
N LEU A 321 -11.94 -7.35 -30.28
CA LEU A 321 -13.03 -6.56 -29.70
C LEU A 321 -12.50 -5.51 -28.72
N ALA A 322 -12.93 -4.26 -28.86
CA ALA A 322 -12.43 -3.15 -28.03
C ALA A 322 -13.15 -3.07 -26.68
N PHE A 323 -12.39 -2.95 -25.60
CA PHE A 323 -12.90 -2.76 -24.24
C PHE A 323 -12.21 -1.59 -23.54
N ARG A 324 -12.85 -1.13 -22.47
CA ARG A 324 -12.30 -0.12 -21.57
C ARG A 324 -12.64 -0.43 -20.12
N THR A 325 -11.76 -0.03 -19.21
CA THR A 325 -12.07 0.03 -17.78
C THR A 325 -11.55 1.33 -17.17
N HIS A 326 -12.14 1.75 -16.06
CA HIS A 326 -11.65 2.90 -15.31
C HIS A 326 -10.48 2.48 -14.44
N LEU A 327 -9.44 3.32 -14.37
CA LEU A 327 -8.37 3.18 -13.38
C LEU A 327 -8.68 4.04 -12.15
N SER A 328 -9.03 5.32 -12.35
CA SER A 328 -9.40 6.22 -11.25
C SER A 328 -10.87 6.66 -11.33
N LYS A 329 -11.51 6.84 -10.16
CA LYS A 329 -12.89 7.35 -10.02
C LYS A 329 -12.96 8.86 -9.76
N SER A 330 -11.89 9.45 -9.24
CA SER A 330 -11.73 10.88 -8.95
C SER A 330 -10.48 11.44 -9.65
N GLY A 331 -10.41 12.77 -9.82
CA GLY A 331 -9.31 13.47 -10.50
C GLY A 331 -9.39 13.40 -12.03
N VAL A 332 -8.26 13.12 -12.69
CA VAL A 332 -8.09 13.12 -14.16
C VAL A 332 -9.01 12.11 -14.87
N GLY A 333 -9.45 11.06 -14.17
CA GLY A 333 -10.39 10.08 -14.70
C GLY A 333 -9.78 9.12 -15.73
N PHE A 334 -8.64 8.52 -15.38
CA PHE A 334 -7.90 7.63 -16.27
C PHE A 334 -8.70 6.38 -16.66
N ARG A 335 -8.52 5.95 -17.91
CA ARG A 335 -9.05 4.69 -18.44
C ARG A 335 -7.94 3.86 -19.07
N LEU A 336 -8.05 2.55 -18.91
CA LEU A 336 -7.24 1.55 -19.58
C LEU A 336 -8.05 0.97 -20.74
N MET A 337 -7.47 1.01 -21.94
CA MET A 337 -8.03 0.45 -23.16
C MET A 337 -7.39 -0.90 -23.44
N LEU A 338 -8.20 -1.89 -23.84
CA LEU A 338 -7.71 -3.22 -24.17
C LEU A 338 -8.49 -3.83 -25.33
N TRP A 339 -7.80 -4.64 -26.12
CA TRP A 339 -8.37 -5.51 -27.13
C TRP A 339 -8.51 -6.92 -26.57
N GLN A 340 -9.62 -7.59 -26.86
CA GLN A 340 -9.74 -9.04 -26.68
C GLN A 340 -9.65 -9.69 -28.05
N LEU A 341 -8.61 -10.50 -28.24
CA LEU A 341 -8.38 -11.21 -29.49
C LEU A 341 -9.34 -12.41 -29.62
N PRO A 342 -9.53 -12.96 -30.84
CA PRO A 342 -10.40 -14.12 -31.05
C PRO A 342 -10.00 -15.37 -30.27
N ASP A 343 -8.74 -15.48 -29.85
CA ASP A 343 -8.19 -16.57 -29.03
C ASP A 343 -8.29 -16.31 -27.51
N ASP A 344 -9.03 -15.27 -27.12
CA ASP A 344 -9.19 -14.78 -25.74
C ASP A 344 -7.93 -14.13 -25.13
N THR A 345 -6.87 -13.92 -25.92
CA THR A 345 -5.70 -13.15 -25.48
C THR A 345 -6.10 -11.68 -25.25
N ILE A 346 -5.66 -11.12 -24.13
CA ILE A 346 -5.80 -9.70 -23.82
C ILE A 346 -4.64 -8.92 -24.43
N GLU A 347 -4.91 -7.85 -25.15
CA GLU A 347 -3.89 -6.88 -25.54
C GLU A 347 -4.18 -5.54 -24.86
N PHE A 348 -3.30 -5.14 -23.94
CA PHE A 348 -3.38 -3.82 -23.30
C PHE A 348 -2.93 -2.77 -24.32
N ALA A 349 -3.87 -1.97 -24.83
CA ALA A 349 -3.65 -1.10 -25.97
C ALA A 349 -2.99 0.23 -25.57
N ASN A 350 -3.60 0.94 -24.62
CA ASN A 350 -3.11 2.23 -24.10
C ASN A 350 -3.84 2.64 -22.81
N VAL A 351 -3.31 3.68 -22.18
CA VAL A 351 -3.90 4.36 -21.02
C VAL A 351 -3.99 5.86 -21.28
N GLY A 352 -5.05 6.50 -20.82
CA GLY A 352 -5.19 7.96 -20.93
C GLY A 352 -6.37 8.52 -20.16
N ASP A 353 -6.55 9.83 -20.20
CA ASP A 353 -7.72 10.47 -19.61
C ASP A 353 -9.00 10.12 -20.40
N LYS A 354 -10.15 10.63 -19.95
CA LYS A 354 -11.44 10.30 -20.57
C LYS A 354 -11.61 10.88 -21.99
N ASP A 355 -10.89 11.95 -22.31
CA ASP A 355 -11.12 12.82 -23.47
C ASP A 355 -10.16 12.49 -24.64
N GLU A 356 -9.05 11.81 -24.36
CA GLU A 356 -8.05 11.38 -25.37
C GLU A 356 -8.06 9.87 -25.69
N LEU A 357 -9.17 9.16 -25.43
CA LEU A 357 -9.26 7.71 -25.65
C LEU A 357 -9.35 7.35 -27.13
N ILE A 358 -8.19 7.05 -27.69
CA ILE A 358 -8.05 6.40 -28.99
C ILE A 358 -7.71 4.95 -28.71
N ILE A 359 -8.43 4.00 -29.31
CA ILE A 359 -7.94 2.61 -29.39
C ILE A 359 -7.54 2.39 -30.85
N LEU A 360 -6.24 2.22 -31.05
CA LEU A 360 -5.60 1.99 -32.36
C LEU A 360 -5.65 0.52 -32.73
#